data_AF-A0A519T6F9-F1
#
_entry.id   AF-A0A519T6F9-F1
#
_cell.length_a   1.000
_cell.length_b   1.000
_cell.length_c   1.000
_cell.angle_alpha   90.00
_cell.angle_beta   90.00
_cell.angle_gamma   90.00
#
_symmetry.space_group_name_H-M   'P 1'
#
loop_
_entity.id
_entity.type
_entity.pdbx_description
1 polymer ?
#
loop_
_entity_poly.entity_id
_entity_poly.type
_entity_poly.pdbx_seq_one_letter_code
_entity_poly.pdbx_strand_id
1 'polypeptide(L)'
;MIRRHQEASSAAGVRVFFFDEEETGLKGSQAYVHRYGTADLAGLLNMELVGMGDTFALWPTKAASSGLLLGAFEAVARRQGVQCMRFDQLVTNTADHLPFRQAGLPDAFTITCITDQDLAVAQRYFQALAQQADRVALWEILAQAPLFRHYHQPTDTHEKLSEATLTMTAAAVWETIVATQ
;
A
#
# COMPACT_ATOMS: atom_id res chain seq x y z
N MET A 1 -16.01 1.20 -4.12
CA MET A 1 -16.04 0.12 -3.12
C MET A 1 -17.40 -0.02 -2.45
N ILE A 2 -17.83 0.91 -1.58
CA ILE A 2 -19.13 0.82 -0.86
C ILE A 2 -20.32 0.66 -1.81
N ARG A 3 -20.38 1.46 -2.88
CA ARG A 3 -21.43 1.34 -3.90
C ARG A 3 -21.49 -0.06 -4.52
N ARG A 4 -20.34 -0.61 -4.93
CA ARG A 4 -20.25 -1.98 -5.49
C ARG A 4 -20.65 -3.05 -4.46
N HIS A 5 -20.30 -2.85 -3.18
CA HIS A 5 -20.72 -3.73 -2.09
C HIS A 5 -22.23 -3.80 -1.95
N GLN A 6 -22.89 -2.63 -1.96
CA GLN A 6 -24.34 -2.50 -1.92
C GLN A 6 -25.00 -3.09 -3.17
N GLU A 7 -24.49 -2.78 -4.36
CA GLU A 7 -25.00 -3.30 -5.63
C GLU A 7 -24.87 -4.82 -5.75
N ALA A 8 -23.78 -5.40 -5.25
CA ALA A 8 -23.52 -6.83 -5.30
C ALA A 8 -24.25 -7.64 -4.21
N SER A 9 -24.91 -6.97 -3.24
CA SER A 9 -25.52 -7.63 -2.07
C SER A 9 -24.55 -8.59 -1.35
N SER A 10 -23.28 -8.19 -1.26
CA SER A 10 -22.21 -9.00 -0.69
C SER A 10 -22.41 -9.18 0.82
N ALA A 11 -22.18 -10.41 1.30
CA ALA A 11 -22.17 -10.71 2.74
C ALA A 11 -20.83 -10.35 3.41
N ALA A 12 -19.83 -9.88 2.66
CA ALA A 12 -18.52 -9.51 3.21
C ALA A 12 -18.67 -8.37 4.22
N GLY A 13 -18.09 -8.54 5.42
CA GLY A 13 -17.94 -7.44 6.38
C GLY A 13 -16.86 -6.46 5.89
N VAL A 14 -17.26 -5.29 5.41
CA VAL A 14 -16.33 -4.26 4.91
C VAL A 14 -16.42 -3.01 5.77
N ARG A 15 -15.26 -2.50 6.21
CA ARG A 15 -15.10 -1.17 6.81
C ARG A 15 -14.12 -0.37 5.98
N VAL A 16 -14.41 0.91 5.76
CA VAL A 16 -13.54 1.83 5.03
C VAL A 16 -13.13 2.93 5.98
N PHE A 17 -11.83 3.19 6.06
CA PHE A 17 -11.24 4.22 6.89
C PHE A 17 -10.58 5.28 6.00
N PHE A 18 -10.73 6.54 6.37
CA PHE A 18 -9.95 7.66 5.85
C PHE A 18 -9.27 8.29 7.06
N PHE A 19 -7.99 8.01 7.24
CA PHE A 19 -7.23 8.55 8.35
C PHE A 19 -6.76 9.96 8.05
N ASP A 20 -6.72 10.78 9.09
CA ASP A 20 -6.19 12.13 9.05
C ASP A 20 -4.83 12.16 9.73
N GLU A 21 -4.04 13.19 9.41
CA GLU A 21 -2.74 13.47 10.03
C GLU A 21 -1.73 12.30 9.94
N GLU A 22 -1.79 11.48 8.89
CA GLU A 22 -0.83 10.40 8.58
C GLU A 22 0.60 10.97 8.53
N GLU A 23 0.77 12.04 7.76
CA GLU A 23 2.05 12.71 7.49
C GLU A 23 2.69 13.37 8.73
N THR A 24 1.93 13.47 9.82
CA THR A 24 2.42 14.02 11.10
C THR A 24 2.59 12.94 12.18
N GLY A 25 2.65 11.68 11.76
CA GLY A 25 2.97 10.54 12.63
C GLY A 25 1.81 9.57 12.86
N LEU A 26 1.00 9.30 11.83
CA LEU A 26 -0.07 8.27 11.85
C LEU A 26 -1.15 8.54 12.91
N LYS A 27 -1.45 9.81 13.21
CA LYS A 27 -2.28 10.15 14.38
C LYS A 27 -3.70 9.60 14.26
N GLY A 28 -4.31 9.65 13.08
CA GLY A 28 -5.66 9.14 12.83
C GLY A 28 -5.77 7.63 13.06
N SER A 29 -4.86 6.85 12.48
CA SER A 29 -4.86 5.38 12.65
C SER A 29 -4.49 4.95 14.07
N GLN A 30 -3.54 5.65 14.71
CA GLN A 30 -3.23 5.43 16.14
C GLN A 30 -4.43 5.70 17.04
N ALA A 31 -5.12 6.82 16.83
CA ALA A 31 -6.31 7.18 17.61
C ALA A 31 -7.43 6.15 17.43
N TYR A 32 -7.66 5.68 16.20
CA TYR A 32 -8.63 4.62 15.91
C TYR A 32 -8.30 3.33 16.66
N VAL A 33 -7.08 2.82 16.48
CA VAL A 33 -6.65 1.56 17.10
C VAL A 33 -6.66 1.65 18.62
N HIS A 34 -6.25 2.78 19.20
CA HIS A 34 -6.32 3.00 20.64
C HIS A 34 -7.76 2.95 21.18
N ARG A 35 -8.72 3.54 20.45
CA ARG A 35 -10.11 3.66 20.90
C ARG A 35 -10.94 2.39 20.69
N TYR A 36 -10.72 1.70 19.58
CA TYR A 36 -11.58 0.60 19.11
C TYR A 36 -10.87 -0.76 19.10
N GLY A 37 -9.54 -0.80 19.10
CA GLY A 37 -8.76 -2.02 18.95
C GLY A 37 -8.86 -2.63 17.53
N THR A 38 -8.43 -3.87 17.40
CA THR A 38 -8.40 -4.64 16.14
C THR A 38 -9.09 -6.00 16.22
N ALA A 39 -9.68 -6.33 17.38
CA ALA A 39 -10.18 -7.68 17.69
C ALA A 39 -11.32 -8.13 16.78
N ASP A 40 -12.04 -7.19 16.16
CA ASP A 40 -13.15 -7.45 15.24
C ASP A 40 -12.79 -7.27 13.76
N LEU A 41 -11.50 -7.16 13.44
CA LEU A 41 -10.98 -7.04 12.08
C LEU A 41 -10.28 -8.34 11.67
N ALA A 42 -10.66 -8.89 10.52
CA ALA A 42 -10.01 -10.08 9.96
C ALA A 42 -8.66 -9.76 9.27
N GLY A 43 -8.51 -8.52 8.78
CA GLY A 43 -7.32 -8.04 8.09
C GLY A 43 -7.47 -6.57 7.69
N LEU A 44 -6.39 -6.00 7.17
CA LEU A 44 -6.36 -4.62 6.67
C LEU A 44 -5.57 -4.55 5.36
N LEU A 45 -6.20 -3.97 4.34
CA LEU A 45 -5.53 -3.51 3.13
C LEU A 45 -5.49 -1.98 3.18
N ASN A 46 -4.30 -1.44 3.41
CA ASN A 46 -4.03 -0.01 3.32
C ASN A 46 -3.62 0.35 1.88
N MET A 47 -4.03 1.53 1.39
CA MET A 47 -3.69 1.99 0.04
C MET A 47 -2.84 3.24 0.12
N GLU A 48 -1.60 3.17 -0.35
CA GLU A 48 -0.63 4.26 -0.27
C GLU A 48 0.01 4.45 -1.64
N LEU A 49 -0.13 5.62 -2.25
CA LEU A 49 0.43 5.94 -3.57
C LEU A 49 0.01 4.93 -4.67
N VAL A 50 -1.30 4.66 -4.78
CA VAL A 50 -1.87 3.72 -5.78
C VAL A 50 -2.30 4.39 -7.09
N GLY A 51 -1.86 5.63 -7.31
CA GLY A 51 -2.30 6.47 -8.44
C GLY A 51 -1.51 6.29 -9.73
N MET A 52 -0.33 5.66 -9.69
CA MET A 52 0.58 5.52 -10.82
C MET A 52 1.35 4.20 -10.79
N GLY A 53 1.79 3.72 -11.96
CA GLY A 53 2.46 2.43 -12.10
C GLY A 53 1.52 1.27 -12.46
N ASP A 54 2.09 0.10 -12.69
CA ASP A 54 1.41 -1.10 -13.22
C ASP A 54 1.78 -2.38 -12.46
N THR A 55 2.55 -2.25 -11.39
CA THR A 55 2.96 -3.34 -10.51
C THR A 55 2.54 -3.05 -9.07
N PHE A 56 1.99 -4.05 -8.38
CA PHE A 56 1.69 -3.94 -6.95
C PHE A 56 2.90 -4.26 -6.09
N ALA A 57 3.31 -3.32 -5.25
CA ALA A 57 4.23 -3.52 -4.14
C ALA A 57 3.45 -3.71 -2.84
N LEU A 58 3.62 -4.86 -2.20
CA LEU A 58 2.98 -5.23 -0.93
C LEU A 58 3.97 -5.06 0.22
N TRP A 59 3.64 -4.25 1.22
CA TRP A 59 4.56 -4.00 2.34
C TRP A 59 3.82 -3.67 3.66
N PRO A 60 4.38 -4.03 4.83
CA PRO A 60 5.56 -4.84 5.04
C PRO A 60 5.19 -6.32 4.95
N THR A 61 5.67 -7.00 3.91
CA THR A 61 5.39 -8.41 3.67
C THR A 61 6.69 -9.16 3.40
N LYS A 62 6.91 -10.23 4.18
CA LYS A 62 8.05 -11.14 4.05
C LYS A 62 7.66 -12.33 3.19
N ALA A 63 8.65 -13.10 2.73
CA ALA A 63 8.41 -14.40 2.10
C ALA A 63 7.57 -15.33 3.01
N ALA A 64 7.80 -15.29 4.32
CA ALA A 64 7.06 -16.07 5.32
C ALA A 64 5.72 -15.44 5.72
N SER A 65 5.37 -14.23 5.27
CA SER A 65 4.07 -13.63 5.57
C SER A 65 2.95 -14.45 4.95
N SER A 66 1.90 -14.69 5.73
CA SER A 66 0.72 -15.43 5.31
C SER A 66 -0.52 -14.81 5.95
N GLY A 67 -1.62 -14.83 5.22
CA GLY A 67 -2.89 -14.27 5.64
C GLY A 67 -3.95 -14.57 4.60
N LEU A 68 -5.21 -14.61 5.02
CA LEU A 68 -6.33 -14.82 4.10
C LEU A 68 -6.42 -13.66 3.10
N LEU A 69 -6.28 -12.42 3.59
CA LEU A 69 -6.37 -11.21 2.78
C LEU A 69 -5.15 -11.06 1.87
N LEU A 70 -3.94 -11.26 2.40
CA LEU A 70 -2.71 -11.24 1.59
C LEU A 70 -2.77 -12.28 0.46
N GLY A 71 -3.10 -13.53 0.78
CA GLY A 71 -3.17 -14.60 -0.22
C GLY A 71 -4.26 -14.38 -1.26
N ALA A 72 -5.41 -13.85 -0.85
CA ALA A 72 -6.49 -13.48 -1.77
C ALA A 72 -6.05 -12.37 -2.73
N PHE A 73 -5.38 -11.33 -2.23
CA PHE A 73 -4.91 -10.22 -3.06
C PHE A 73 -3.89 -10.69 -4.12
N GLU A 74 -2.92 -11.51 -3.73
CA GLU A 74 -1.93 -12.06 -4.67
C GLU A 74 -2.57 -12.96 -5.73
N ALA A 75 -3.57 -13.77 -5.32
CA ALA A 75 -4.31 -14.60 -6.25
C ALA A 75 -5.13 -13.76 -7.24
N VAL A 76 -5.71 -12.65 -6.79
CA VAL A 76 -6.42 -11.67 -7.63
C VAL A 76 -5.46 -11.02 -8.62
N ALA A 77 -4.34 -10.47 -8.14
CA ALA A 77 -3.33 -9.83 -8.99
C ALA A 77 -2.85 -10.79 -10.09
N ARG A 78 -2.56 -12.06 -9.73
CA ARG A 78 -2.19 -13.09 -10.70
C ARG A 78 -3.29 -13.37 -11.74
N ARG A 79 -4.56 -13.43 -11.34
CA ARG A 79 -5.68 -13.62 -12.28
C ARG A 79 -5.86 -12.43 -13.23
N GLN A 80 -5.58 -11.23 -12.74
CA GLN A 80 -5.63 -10.00 -13.54
C GLN A 80 -4.40 -9.83 -14.43
N GLY A 81 -3.38 -10.70 -14.31
CA GLY A 81 -2.13 -10.57 -15.05
C GLY A 81 -1.27 -9.39 -14.58
N VAL A 82 -1.49 -8.90 -13.36
CA VAL A 82 -0.77 -7.78 -12.77
C VAL A 82 0.39 -8.32 -11.94
N GLN A 83 1.58 -7.77 -12.14
CA GLN A 83 2.75 -8.14 -11.34
C GLN A 83 2.54 -7.72 -9.89
N CYS A 84 2.91 -8.60 -8.96
CA CYS A 84 2.75 -8.39 -7.54
C CYS A 84 4.01 -8.86 -6.82
N MET A 85 4.59 -7.97 -5.99
CA MET A 85 5.87 -8.17 -5.34
C MET A 85 5.77 -7.85 -3.86
N ARG A 86 6.46 -8.62 -3.03
CA ARG A 86 6.52 -8.43 -1.58
C ARG A 86 7.79 -7.68 -1.20
N PHE A 87 7.64 -6.74 -0.27
CA PHE A 87 8.73 -5.97 0.30
C PHE A 87 8.61 -5.90 1.81
N ASP A 88 9.73 -6.07 2.51
CA ASP A 88 9.81 -5.78 3.95
C ASP A 88 9.52 -4.30 4.23
N GLN A 89 9.99 -3.43 3.33
CA GLN A 89 9.77 -2.00 3.34
C GLN A 89 9.93 -1.47 1.91
N LEU A 90 9.14 -0.47 1.51
CA LEU A 90 9.25 0.11 0.16
C LEU A 90 10.47 1.07 0.06
N VAL A 91 10.65 1.92 1.06
CA VAL A 91 11.80 2.82 1.31
C VAL A 91 11.91 3.02 2.82
N THR A 92 12.27 4.19 3.36
CA THR A 92 12.15 4.50 4.81
C THR A 92 10.74 4.84 5.27
N ASN A 93 9.73 4.71 4.40
CA ASN A 93 8.36 5.13 4.71
C ASN A 93 7.67 4.18 5.70
N THR A 94 6.73 4.75 6.44
CA THR A 94 5.68 4.06 7.20
C THR A 94 4.33 4.37 6.55
N ALA A 95 3.27 3.70 6.99
CA ALA A 95 1.90 4.04 6.61
C ALA A 95 0.92 3.54 7.68
N ASP A 96 -0.36 3.88 7.53
CA ASP A 96 -1.42 3.60 8.51
C ASP A 96 -1.67 2.13 8.84
N HIS A 97 -1.10 1.18 8.10
CA HIS A 97 -1.11 -0.24 8.49
C HIS A 97 -0.33 -0.50 9.79
N LEU A 98 0.64 0.35 10.15
CA LEU A 98 1.60 0.09 11.21
C LEU A 98 0.94 0.01 12.60
N PRO A 99 0.07 0.95 13.03
CA PRO A 99 -0.62 0.85 14.32
C PRO A 99 -1.47 -0.41 14.45
N PHE A 100 -2.10 -0.87 13.36
CA PHE A 100 -2.89 -2.11 13.36
C PHE A 100 -2.02 -3.35 13.61
N ARG A 101 -0.86 -3.43 12.93
CA ARG A 101 0.10 -4.52 13.16
C ARG A 101 0.65 -4.50 14.57
N GLN A 102 0.98 -3.31 15.09
CA GLN A 102 1.47 -3.15 16.46
C GLN A 102 0.42 -3.57 17.51
N ALA A 103 -0.86 -3.39 17.19
CA ALA A 103 -1.98 -3.89 17.99
C ALA A 103 -2.34 -5.36 17.74
N GLY A 104 -1.50 -6.10 17.00
CA GLY A 104 -1.63 -7.55 16.85
C GLY A 104 -2.52 -8.01 15.69
N LEU A 105 -2.81 -7.17 14.69
CA LEU A 105 -3.45 -7.59 13.44
C LEU A 105 -2.38 -8.04 12.43
N PRO A 106 -2.10 -9.35 12.26
CA PRO A 106 -0.98 -9.82 11.43
C PRO A 106 -1.22 -9.67 9.93
N ASP A 107 -2.47 -9.83 9.48
CA ASP A 107 -2.87 -9.75 8.06
C ASP A 107 -3.21 -8.30 7.68
N ALA A 108 -2.25 -7.42 7.94
CA ALA A 108 -2.32 -5.98 7.66
C ALA A 108 -1.12 -5.57 6.81
N PHE A 109 -1.39 -5.07 5.62
CA PHE A 109 -0.37 -4.64 4.65
C PHE A 109 -0.86 -3.43 3.84
N THR A 110 0.10 -2.75 3.24
CA THR A 110 -0.10 -1.62 2.32
C THR A 110 0.15 -2.09 0.90
N ILE A 111 -0.69 -1.60 0.00
CA ILE A 111 -0.47 -1.66 -1.44
C ILE A 111 0.03 -0.32 -1.94
N THR A 112 1.09 -0.35 -2.74
CA THR A 112 1.59 0.78 -3.51
C THR A 112 1.75 0.35 -4.96
N CYS A 113 1.42 1.23 -5.90
CA CYS A 113 1.63 0.95 -7.31
C CYS A 113 2.98 1.54 -7.73
N ILE A 114 3.79 0.73 -8.41
CA ILE A 114 5.15 1.07 -8.83
C ILE A 114 5.37 0.76 -10.31
N THR A 115 6.41 1.34 -10.88
CA THR A 115 6.93 1.05 -12.21
C THR A 115 8.25 0.27 -12.12
N ASP A 116 8.69 -0.31 -13.23
CA ASP A 116 10.03 -0.91 -13.34
C ASP A 116 11.16 0.10 -13.04
N GLN A 117 10.95 1.37 -13.36
CA GLN A 117 11.91 2.43 -13.05
C GLN A 117 12.00 2.67 -11.53
N ASP A 118 10.89 2.60 -10.81
CA ASP A 118 10.89 2.70 -9.35
C ASP A 118 11.70 1.56 -8.72
N LEU A 119 11.57 0.32 -9.23
CA LEU A 119 12.35 -0.83 -8.78
C LEU A 119 13.86 -0.63 -9.00
N ALA A 120 14.25 -0.15 -10.18
CA ALA A 120 15.65 0.12 -10.50
C ALA A 120 16.24 1.20 -9.59
N VAL A 121 15.46 2.23 -9.25
CA VAL A 121 15.87 3.29 -8.32
C VAL A 121 15.93 2.77 -6.88
N ALA A 122 14.97 1.97 -6.44
CA ALA A 122 14.98 1.36 -5.10
C ALA A 122 16.24 0.53 -4.85
N GLN A 123 16.68 -0.27 -5.84
CA GLN A 123 17.93 -1.03 -5.74
C GLN A 123 19.13 -0.11 -5.47
N ARG A 124 19.24 1.01 -6.21
CA ARG A 124 20.31 2.00 -6.03
C ARG A 124 20.21 2.70 -4.66
N TYR A 125 18.99 3.01 -4.23
CA TYR A 125 18.73 3.64 -2.94
C TYR A 125 19.22 2.77 -1.78
N PHE A 126 18.84 1.48 -1.75
CA PHE A 126 19.26 0.57 -0.68
C PHE A 126 20.78 0.29 -0.70
N GLN A 127 21.41 0.27 -1.88
CA GLN A 127 22.87 0.18 -1.98
C GLN A 127 23.56 1.42 -1.38
N ALA A 128 23.08 2.62 -1.70
CA ALA A 128 23.60 3.86 -1.13
C ALA A 128 23.37 3.93 0.39
N LEU A 129 22.21 3.47 0.86
CA LEU A 129 21.91 3.39 2.30
C LEU A 129 22.88 2.46 3.03
N ALA A 130 23.17 1.28 2.46
CA ALA A 130 24.14 0.34 3.01
C ALA A 130 25.57 0.90 3.04
N GLN A 131 25.89 1.82 2.13
CA GLN A 131 27.16 2.56 2.09
C GLN A 131 27.16 3.82 2.97
N GLN A 132 26.11 4.03 3.77
CA GLN A 132 25.96 5.20 4.65
C GLN A 132 26.03 6.52 3.89
N ALA A 133 25.50 6.55 2.66
CA ALA A 133 25.31 7.79 1.92
C ALA A 133 24.50 8.79 2.75
N ASP A 134 24.82 10.07 2.61
CA ASP A 134 24.11 11.12 3.33
C ASP A 134 22.67 11.31 2.80
N ARG A 135 21.89 12.11 3.53
CA ARG A 135 20.49 12.37 3.19
C ARG A 135 20.32 13.01 1.82
N VAL A 136 21.25 13.88 1.41
CA VAL A 136 21.14 14.61 0.13
C VAL A 136 21.29 13.61 -1.02
N ALA A 137 22.33 12.77 -0.97
CA ALA A 137 22.56 11.73 -1.97
C ALA A 137 21.39 10.73 -2.05
N LEU A 138 20.83 10.32 -0.90
CA LEU A 138 19.65 9.44 -0.85
C LEU A 138 18.43 10.09 -1.50
N TRP A 139 18.19 11.38 -1.24
CA TRP A 139 17.10 12.14 -1.86
C TRP A 139 17.28 12.31 -3.37
N GLU A 140 18.50 12.59 -3.84
CA GLU A 140 18.80 12.70 -5.27
C GLU A 140 18.57 11.39 -6.02
N ILE A 141 18.87 10.25 -5.39
CA ILE A 141 18.54 8.93 -5.95
C ILE A 141 17.02 8.77 -5.98
N LEU A 142 16.34 9.02 -4.87
CA LEU A 142 14.90 8.80 -4.74
C LEU A 142 14.09 9.67 -5.72
N ALA A 143 14.51 10.91 -5.97
CA ALA A 143 13.85 11.82 -6.92
C ALA A 143 13.89 11.35 -8.40
N GLN A 144 14.68 10.30 -8.70
CA GLN A 144 14.71 9.66 -10.01
C GLN A 144 13.61 8.61 -10.18
N ALA A 145 12.99 8.16 -9.09
CA ALA A 145 11.85 7.24 -9.11
C ALA A 145 10.59 8.02 -9.54
N PRO A 146 9.85 7.59 -10.58
CA PRO A 146 8.58 8.20 -10.95
C PRO A 146 7.64 8.41 -9.77
N LEU A 147 7.51 7.42 -8.88
CA LEU A 147 6.63 7.45 -7.71
C LEU A 147 7.00 8.59 -6.74
N PHE A 148 8.29 8.78 -6.46
CA PHE A 148 8.76 9.72 -5.44
C PHE A 148 9.17 11.08 -5.98
N ARG A 149 9.26 11.24 -7.31
CA ARG A 149 9.63 12.51 -7.95
C ARG A 149 8.70 13.67 -7.54
N HIS A 150 7.41 13.39 -7.37
CA HIS A 150 6.40 14.38 -7.04
C HIS A 150 5.96 14.32 -5.57
N TYR A 151 6.29 13.24 -4.86
CA TYR A 151 5.89 13.01 -3.48
C TYR A 151 6.34 14.16 -2.56
N HIS A 152 5.40 14.69 -1.76
CA HIS A 152 5.58 15.87 -0.90
C HIS A 152 6.00 17.15 -1.64
N GLN A 153 5.74 17.24 -2.94
CA GLN A 153 5.99 18.45 -3.73
C GLN A 153 4.68 19.08 -4.21
N PRO A 154 4.64 20.40 -4.46
CA PRO A 154 3.49 21.07 -5.09
C PRO A 154 3.10 20.52 -6.47
N THR A 155 4.00 19.74 -7.08
CA THR A 155 3.77 19.07 -8.37
C THR A 155 2.99 17.76 -8.27
N ASP A 156 2.68 17.28 -7.06
CA ASP A 156 1.79 16.14 -6.84
C ASP A 156 0.34 16.54 -7.11
N THR A 157 0.01 16.57 -8.40
CA THR A 157 -1.30 17.01 -8.89
C THR A 157 -2.04 15.84 -9.53
N HIS A 158 -3.36 15.99 -9.69
CA HIS A 158 -4.22 14.99 -10.35
C HIS A 158 -3.73 14.60 -11.76
N GLU A 159 -2.96 15.45 -12.44
CA GLU A 159 -2.38 15.18 -13.76
C GLU A 159 -1.33 14.05 -13.74
N LYS A 160 -0.83 13.67 -12.55
CA LYS A 160 0.11 12.55 -12.37
C LYS A 160 -0.60 11.21 -12.19
N LEU A 161 -1.91 11.24 -12.01
CA LEU A 161 -2.71 10.03 -11.84
C LEU A 161 -2.94 9.33 -13.18
N SER A 162 -2.91 8.00 -13.13
CA SER A 162 -3.23 7.11 -14.23
C SER A 162 -4.59 6.48 -13.98
N GLU A 163 -5.56 6.75 -14.87
CA GLU A 163 -6.87 6.11 -14.81
C GLU A 163 -6.78 4.58 -14.90
N ALA A 164 -5.85 4.08 -15.71
CA ALA A 164 -5.58 2.64 -15.82
C ALA A 164 -5.12 2.06 -14.48
N THR A 165 -4.20 2.73 -13.79
CA THR A 165 -3.69 2.29 -12.48
C THR A 165 -4.77 2.33 -11.40
N LEU A 166 -5.56 3.40 -11.37
CA LEU A 166 -6.68 3.53 -10.43
C LEU A 166 -7.74 2.46 -10.68
N THR A 167 -8.05 2.16 -11.94
CA THR A 167 -9.01 1.12 -12.34
C THR A 167 -8.49 -0.27 -11.97
N MET A 168 -7.23 -0.57 -12.28
CA MET A 168 -6.54 -1.80 -11.90
C MET A 168 -6.60 -2.02 -10.38
N THR A 169 -6.21 -1.00 -9.61
CA THR A 169 -6.21 -1.06 -8.14
C THR A 169 -7.62 -1.27 -7.59
N ALA A 170 -8.59 -0.48 -8.06
CA ALA A 170 -9.97 -0.60 -7.60
C ALA A 170 -10.58 -1.97 -7.92
N ALA A 171 -10.24 -2.56 -9.07
CA ALA A 171 -10.65 -3.91 -9.42
C ALA A 171 -9.99 -4.95 -8.51
N ALA A 172 -8.68 -4.88 -8.29
CA ALA A 172 -7.94 -5.79 -7.42
C ALA A 172 -8.48 -5.77 -5.98
N VAL A 173 -8.69 -4.59 -5.41
CA VAL A 173 -9.23 -4.43 -4.05
C VAL A 173 -10.66 -4.99 -3.97
N TRP A 174 -11.52 -4.69 -4.95
CA TRP A 174 -12.87 -5.22 -4.99
C TRP A 174 -12.92 -6.74 -5.08
N GLU A 175 -12.18 -7.34 -6.01
CA GLU A 175 -12.16 -8.80 -6.18
C GLU A 175 -11.53 -9.52 -4.98
N THR A 176 -10.59 -8.88 -4.29
CA THR A 176 -10.02 -9.39 -3.04
C THR A 176 -11.08 -9.47 -1.94
N ILE A 177 -11.87 -8.41 -1.76
CA ILE A 177 -12.98 -8.41 -0.79
C ILE A 177 -14.00 -9.50 -1.12
N VAL A 178 -14.32 -9.71 -2.39
CA VAL A 178 -15.25 -10.77 -2.80
C VAL A 178 -14.67 -12.15 -2.53
N ALA A 179 -13.38 -12.36 -2.77
CA ALA A 179 -12.69 -13.63 -2.58
C ALA A 179 -12.43 -14.01 -1.11
N THR A 180 -12.63 -13.08 -0.17
CA THR A 180 -12.39 -13.29 1.28
C THR A 180 -13.69 -13.50 2.08
N GLN A 181 -14.81 -13.72 1.39
CA GLN A 181 -16.10 -14.11 1.97
C GLN A 181 -16.11 -15.57 2.44
#